data_AF-A0A0Q7CBR0-F1
#
_entry.id   AF-A0A0Q7CBR0-F1
#
_cell.length_a   1.000
_cell.length_b   1.000
_cell.length_c   1.000
_cell.angle_alpha   90.00
_cell.angle_beta   90.00
_cell.angle_gamma   90.00
#
_symmetry.space_group_name_H-M   'P 1'
#
loop_
_entity.id
_entity.type
_entity.pdbx_description
1 polymer ?
#
loop_
_entity_poly.entity_id
_entity_poly.type
_entity_poly.pdbx_seq_one_letter_code
_entity_poly.pdbx_strand_id
1 'polypeptide(L)'
;MEGADVLLRNTPGEAVIADKAYDAQARVIQPLSDAGKTVVIPPTRSRKEQRGYDRHLYKTRHLIENFLARLKQYRVIATRYDKTAISFLGAVHLAAAVVWLN
;
A
#
# COMPACT_ATOMS: atom_id res chain seq x y z
N MET A 1 10.27 -19.71 -4.06
CA MET A 1 9.22 -19.03 -3.26
C MET A 1 8.60 -17.97 -4.14
N GLU A 2 7.29 -18.04 -4.34
CA GLU A 2 6.57 -16.94 -4.98
C GLU A 2 6.62 -15.70 -4.07
N GLY A 3 6.87 -14.54 -4.66
CA GLY A 3 6.84 -13.27 -3.94
C GLY A 3 5.43 -12.68 -3.91
N ALA A 4 5.28 -11.52 -3.26
CA ALA A 4 3.99 -10.82 -3.21
C ALA A 4 3.54 -10.28 -4.59
N ASP A 5 4.39 -10.32 -5.61
CA ASP A 5 4.10 -9.90 -6.98
C ASP A 5 2.97 -10.71 -7.64
N VAL A 6 2.73 -11.95 -7.18
CA VAL A 6 1.58 -12.76 -7.63
C VAL A 6 0.23 -12.09 -7.37
N LEU A 7 0.16 -11.22 -6.35
CA LEU A 7 -1.07 -10.52 -5.97
C LEU A 7 -1.38 -9.34 -6.90
N LEU A 8 -0.39 -8.84 -7.66
CA LEU A 8 -0.55 -7.61 -8.46
C LEU A 8 -1.57 -7.77 -9.58
N ARG A 9 -1.59 -8.95 -10.24
CA ARG A 9 -2.47 -9.25 -11.38
C ARG A 9 -3.95 -9.10 -11.03
N ASN A 10 -4.33 -9.55 -9.84
CA ASN A 10 -5.72 -9.60 -9.37
C ASN A 10 -6.06 -8.46 -8.41
N THR A 11 -5.23 -7.42 -8.32
CA THR A 11 -5.57 -6.27 -7.47
C THR A 11 -6.88 -5.64 -7.95
N PRO A 12 -7.81 -5.26 -7.06
CA PRO A 12 -8.97 -4.46 -7.46
C PRO A 12 -8.52 -3.04 -7.80
N GLY A 13 -9.12 -2.44 -8.83
CA GLY A 13 -8.93 -1.04 -9.22
C GLY A 13 -8.13 -0.81 -10.51
N GLU A 14 -8.37 0.35 -11.12
CA GLU A 14 -7.79 0.79 -12.39
C GLU A 14 -6.39 1.41 -12.23
N ALA A 15 -6.06 1.89 -11.03
CA ALA A 15 -4.79 2.51 -10.71
C ALA A 15 -4.19 1.92 -9.43
N VAL A 16 -2.86 1.79 -9.41
CA VAL A 16 -2.10 1.33 -8.25
C VAL A 16 -1.16 2.43 -7.79
N ILE A 17 -1.35 2.84 -6.53
CA ILE A 17 -0.54 3.85 -5.85
C ILE A 17 0.37 3.12 -4.87
N ALA A 18 1.68 3.32 -4.96
CA ALA A 18 2.63 2.73 -4.03
C ALA A 18 3.83 3.64 -3.77
N ASP A 19 4.57 3.34 -2.71
CA ASP A 19 5.79 4.05 -2.39
C ASP A 19 6.85 3.91 -3.49
N LYS A 20 7.71 4.91 -3.58
CA LYS A 20 8.86 4.96 -4.49
C LYS A 20 9.77 3.72 -4.42
N ALA A 21 9.88 3.06 -3.27
CA ALA A 21 10.62 1.81 -3.11
C ALA A 21 10.07 0.66 -3.99
N TYR A 22 8.81 0.75 -4.45
CA TYR A 22 8.18 -0.21 -5.34
C TYR A 22 8.40 0.08 -6.83
N ASP A 23 9.32 0.99 -7.19
CA ASP A 23 9.76 1.22 -8.58
C ASP A 23 10.66 0.07 -9.09
N ALA A 24 10.13 -1.15 -9.08
CA ALA A 24 10.79 -2.33 -9.63
C ALA A 24 10.17 -2.67 -10.98
N GLN A 25 10.92 -2.43 -12.06
CA GLN A 25 10.40 -2.56 -13.43
C GLN A 25 9.83 -3.95 -13.72
N ALA A 26 10.60 -5.01 -13.49
CA ALA A 26 10.20 -6.38 -13.85
C ALA A 26 9.18 -7.00 -12.89
N ARG A 27 9.23 -6.65 -11.60
CA ARG A 27 8.39 -7.29 -10.57
C ARG A 27 7.11 -6.53 -10.26
N VAL A 28 7.05 -5.23 -10.52
CA VAL A 28 5.90 -4.38 -10.14
C VAL A 28 5.34 -3.66 -11.35
N ILE A 29 6.16 -2.87 -12.05
CA ILE A 29 5.67 -1.99 -13.12
C ILE A 29 5.13 -2.81 -14.31
N GLN A 30 5.89 -3.79 -14.81
CA GLN A 30 5.47 -4.63 -15.94
C GLN A 30 4.19 -5.42 -15.63
N PRO A 31 4.09 -6.20 -14.54
CA PRO A 31 2.86 -6.95 -14.24
C PRO A 31 1.61 -6.07 -14.11
N LEU A 32 1.77 -4.85 -13.58
CA LEU A 32 0.66 -3.90 -13.48
C LEU A 32 0.27 -3.33 -14.84
N SER A 33 1.24 -2.96 -15.67
CA SER A 33 0.99 -2.50 -17.04
C SER A 33 0.36 -3.59 -17.90
N ASP A 34 0.84 -4.83 -17.80
CA ASP A 34 0.31 -5.99 -18.53
C ASP A 34 -1.13 -6.31 -18.10
N ALA A 35 -1.46 -6.03 -16.83
CA ALA A 35 -2.82 -6.10 -16.31
C ALA A 35 -3.69 -4.88 -16.64
N GLY A 36 -3.19 -3.93 -17.46
CA GLY A 36 -3.92 -2.74 -17.88
C GLY A 36 -4.10 -1.67 -16.80
N LYS A 37 -3.26 -1.69 -15.74
CA LYS A 37 -3.39 -0.80 -14.59
C LYS A 37 -2.51 0.44 -14.73
N THR A 38 -3.05 1.58 -14.30
CA THR A 38 -2.30 2.84 -14.21
C THR A 38 -1.32 2.78 -13.03
N VAL A 39 -0.03 2.91 -13.31
CA VAL A 39 1.02 2.82 -12.29
C VAL A 39 1.37 4.20 -11.71
N VAL A 40 0.87 4.50 -10.52
CA VAL A 40 1.08 5.75 -9.77
C VAL A 40 2.17 5.54 -8.72
N ILE A 41 3.35 5.17 -9.19
CA ILE A 41 4.55 4.93 -8.37
C ILE A 41 5.63 5.89 -8.84
N PRO A 42 6.17 6.77 -7.97
CA PRO A 42 7.24 7.67 -8.35
C PRO A 42 8.51 6.90 -8.73
N PRO A 43 9.23 7.33 -9.78
CA PRO A 43 10.52 6.72 -10.13
C PRO A 43 11.59 6.97 -9.06
N THR A 44 12.47 5.99 -8.88
CA THR A 44 13.71 6.07 -8.11
C THR A 44 14.63 7.17 -8.65
N ARG A 45 15.40 7.81 -7.76
CA ARG A 45 16.36 8.86 -8.18
C ARG A 45 17.45 8.31 -9.10
N SER A 46 17.80 7.04 -8.94
CA SER A 46 18.83 6.33 -9.72
C SER A 46 18.32 5.81 -11.07
N ARG A 47 17.02 5.94 -11.37
CA ARG A 47 16.44 5.46 -12.63
C ARG A 47 16.99 6.29 -13.80
N LYS A 48 17.51 5.59 -14.81
CA LYS A 48 18.05 6.21 -16.04
C LYS A 48 17.00 7.07 -16.75
N GLU A 49 15.77 6.55 -16.84
CA GLU A 49 14.64 7.23 -17.45
C GLU A 49 13.58 7.52 -16.39
N GLN A 50 13.29 8.79 -16.16
CA GLN A 50 12.30 9.23 -15.19
C GLN A 50 10.89 9.11 -15.80
N ARG A 51 10.17 8.05 -15.44
CA ARG A 51 8.80 7.82 -15.90
C ARG A 51 7.84 8.88 -15.31
N GLY A 52 6.93 9.38 -16.15
CA GLY A 52 5.81 10.21 -15.69
C GLY A 52 4.87 9.43 -14.77
N TYR A 53 4.32 10.12 -13.77
CA TYR A 53 3.27 9.57 -12.90
C TYR A 53 2.34 10.70 -12.49
N ASP A 54 1.09 10.36 -12.19
CA ASP A 54 0.12 11.33 -11.68
C ASP A 54 0.49 11.74 -10.25
N ARG A 55 1.04 12.95 -10.09
CA ARG A 55 1.43 13.51 -8.79
C ARG A 55 0.23 13.84 -7.92
N HIS A 56 -0.90 14.22 -8.51
CA HIS A 56 -2.12 14.54 -7.76
C HIS A 56 -2.71 13.26 -7.17
N LEU A 57 -2.79 12.20 -7.97
CA LEU A 57 -3.24 10.90 -7.50
C LEU A 57 -2.24 10.29 -6.50
N TYR A 58 -0.93 10.45 -6.70
CA TYR A 58 0.06 9.99 -5.72
C TYR A 58 -0.13 10.63 -4.34
N LYS A 59 -0.53 11.91 -4.30
CA LYS A 59 -0.77 12.62 -3.03
C LYS A 59 -1.85 11.94 -2.20
N THR A 60 -2.85 11.27 -2.78
CA THR A 60 -3.94 10.64 -2.01
C THR A 60 -3.46 9.53 -1.07
N ARG A 61 -2.23 9.03 -1.25
CA ARG A 61 -1.57 8.10 -0.32
C ARG A 61 -1.54 8.61 1.13
N HIS A 62 -1.51 9.94 1.35
CA HIS A 62 -1.55 10.50 2.70
C HIS A 62 -2.79 10.05 3.50
N LEU A 63 -3.91 9.74 2.83
CA LEU A 63 -5.14 9.27 3.49
C LEU A 63 -4.91 7.92 4.18
N ILE A 64 -4.29 6.96 3.49
CA ILE A 64 -4.01 5.65 4.06
C ILE A 64 -2.87 5.74 5.11
N GLU A 65 -1.89 6.61 4.89
CA GLU A 65 -0.82 6.84 5.87
C GLU A 65 -1.36 7.44 7.18
N ASN A 66 -2.26 8.42 7.09
CA ASN A 66 -2.93 9.01 8.25
C ASN A 66 -3.80 7.98 8.97
N PHE A 67 -4.51 7.13 8.24
CA PHE A 67 -5.28 6.04 8.81
C PHE A 67 -4.38 5.05 9.58
N LEU A 68 -3.27 4.61 8.98
CA LEU A 68 -2.31 3.74 9.65
C LEU A 68 -1.64 4.43 10.85
N ALA A 69 -1.39 5.73 10.78
CA ALA A 69 -0.88 6.50 11.91
C ALA A 69 -1.88 6.51 13.08
N ARG A 70 -3.19 6.71 12.80
CA ARG A 70 -4.26 6.60 13.81
C ARG A 70 -4.32 5.20 14.41
N LEU A 71 -4.25 4.13 13.60
CA LEU A 71 -4.21 2.76 14.10
C LEU A 71 -3.02 2.51 15.04
N LYS A 72 -1.87 3.10 14.74
CA LYS A 72 -0.66 2.96 15.58
C LYS A 72 -0.72 3.77 16.89
N GLN A 73 -1.71 4.63 17.10
CA GLN A 73 -1.93 5.25 18.41
C GLN A 73 -2.36 4.21 19.45
N TYR A 74 -3.00 3.12 19.01
CA TYR A 74 -3.35 2.01 19.87
C TYR A 74 -2.10 1.15 20.12
N ARG A 75 -1.56 1.21 21.35
CA ARG A 75 -0.33 0.50 21.73
C ARG A 75 -0.37 -0.99 21.36
N VAL A 76 -1.51 -1.66 21.58
CA VAL A 76 -1.69 -3.09 21.27
C VAL A 76 -1.46 -3.42 19.79
N ILE A 77 -1.88 -2.53 18.88
CA ILE A 77 -1.69 -2.67 17.43
C ILE A 77 -0.23 -2.33 17.07
N ALA A 78 0.30 -1.23 17.60
CA ALA A 78 1.64 -0.77 17.27
C ALA A 78 2.74 -1.77 17.64
N THR A 79 2.60 -2.45 18.78
CA THR A 79 3.57 -3.43 19.26
C THR A 79 3.26 -4.86 18.85
N ARG A 80 2.08 -5.12 18.27
CA ARG A 80 1.61 -6.46 17.90
C ARG A 80 1.69 -7.44 19.08
N TYR A 81 1.16 -7.05 20.24
CA TYR A 81 1.21 -7.89 21.45
C TYR A 81 0.32 -9.13 21.40
N ASP A 82 -0.68 -9.14 20.52
CA ASP A 82 -1.56 -10.28 20.35
C ASP A 82 -0.80 -11.53 19.90
N LYS A 83 -0.97 -12.63 20.65
CA LYS A 83 -0.32 -13.93 20.36
C LYS A 83 -0.85 -14.59 19.10
N THR A 84 -2.11 -14.34 18.73
CA THR A 84 -2.76 -14.95 17.58
C THR A 84 -3.06 -13.92 16.51
N ALA A 85 -2.99 -14.33 15.24
CA ALA A 85 -3.36 -13.47 14.12
C ALA A 85 -4.82 -13.02 14.19
N ILE A 86 -5.72 -13.86 14.73
CA ILE A 86 -7.14 -13.58 14.87
C ILE A 86 -7.36 -12.45 15.89
N SER A 87 -6.72 -12.53 17.06
CA SER A 87 -6.82 -11.49 18.10
C SER A 87 -6.28 -10.15 17.59
N PHE A 88 -5.12 -10.17 16.91
CA PHE A 88 -4.56 -8.96 16.29
C PHE A 88 -5.50 -8.35 15.25
N LEU A 89 -6.05 -9.18 14.36
CA LEU A 89 -7.00 -8.73 13.34
C LEU A 89 -8.27 -8.15 13.96
N GLY A 90 -8.79 -8.75 15.03
CA GLY A 90 -9.91 -8.23 15.79
C GLY A 90 -9.63 -6.84 16.38
N ALA A 91 -8.45 -6.64 16.98
CA ALA A 91 -8.02 -5.33 17.50
C ALA A 91 -7.92 -4.28 16.38
N VAL A 92 -7.37 -4.65 15.22
CA VAL A 92 -7.30 -3.77 14.03
C VAL A 92 -8.71 -3.38 13.55
N HIS A 93 -9.64 -4.34 13.43
CA HIS A 93 -11.02 -4.04 13.03
C HIS A 93 -11.73 -3.12 14.01
N LEU A 94 -11.58 -3.36 15.32
CA LEU A 94 -12.17 -2.51 16.35
C LEU A 94 -11.63 -1.07 16.25
N ALA A 95 -10.31 -0.90 16.18
CA ALA A 95 -9.70 0.42 16.03
C ALA A 95 -10.11 1.10 14.72
N ALA A 96 -10.18 0.36 13.62
CA ALA A 96 -10.66 0.88 12.33
C ALA A 96 -12.10 1.39 12.41
N ALA A 97 -13.00 0.64 13.05
CA ALA A 97 -14.39 1.06 13.25
C ALA A 97 -14.50 2.33 14.10
N VAL A 98 -13.70 2.43 15.17
CA VAL A 98 -13.64 3.65 15.99
C VAL A 98 -13.10 4.84 15.18
N VAL A 99 -12.06 4.64 14.38
CA VAL A 99 -11.50 5.67 13.48
C VAL A 99 -12.51 6.15 12.44
N TRP A 100 -13.39 5.26 11.97
CA TRP A 100 -14.46 5.55 11.01
C TRP A 100 -15.64 6.32 11.62
N LEU A 101 -16.02 6.01 12.87
CA LEU A 101 -17.14 6.64 13.57
C LEU A 101 -16.82 8.02 14.17
N ASN A 102 -15.54 8.39 14.25
CA ASN A 102 -15.05 9.70 14.70
C ASN A 102 -14.90 10.66 13.52
#